data_AF-A0A966Z0G9-F1
#
_entry.id   AF-A0A966Z0G9-F1
#
_cell.length_a   1.000
_cell.length_b   1.000
_cell.length_c   1.000
_cell.angle_alpha   90.00
_cell.angle_beta   90.00
_cell.angle_gamma   90.00
#
_symmetry.space_group_name_H-M   'P 1'
#
loop_
_entity.id
_entity.type
_entity.pdbx_description
1 polymer ?
#
loop_
_entity_poly.entity_id
_entity_poly.type
_entity_poly.pdbx_seq_one_letter_code
_entity_poly.pdbx_strand_id
1 'polypeptide(L)'
;NEAMRDWVTNISTTFYIIGTVAGPHPYPMMVRDFQSVIGDECKVQMPEMIGRQPDYVLACVGGGSNAMGIFYPYIDVPNVRLVGVEAAGRGMKTGDHSAALCAGKPGVLHGNRTYLLQDENGQIAETHSVSAGMDYPGVGPEHAWLKDSGRAEYVAISDDDALKAFHDCCRIEGIIPALESSHAVAYACKLAPTLSKDKVILINLSGRGDKDMHTVAQATGSEG
;
A
#
# COMPACT_ATOMS: atom_id res chain seq x y z
N ASN A 1 -3.86 -18.00 -9.73
CA ASN A 1 -4.66 -17.35 -10.79
C ASN A 1 -6.02 -18.04 -11.00
N GLU A 2 -6.61 -18.62 -9.95
CA GLU A 2 -7.80 -19.49 -10.07
C GLU A 2 -9.10 -18.69 -10.25
N ALA A 3 -9.26 -17.56 -9.55
CA ALA A 3 -10.47 -16.73 -9.68
C ALA A 3 -10.70 -16.19 -11.10
N MET A 4 -9.63 -15.79 -11.80
CA MET A 4 -9.72 -15.32 -13.18
C MET A 4 -10.09 -16.46 -14.15
N ARG A 5 -9.61 -17.68 -13.91
CA ARG A 5 -9.97 -18.87 -14.70
C ARG A 5 -11.44 -19.25 -14.53
N ASP A 6 -11.95 -19.20 -13.30
CA ASP A 6 -13.37 -19.41 -13.02
C ASP A 6 -14.22 -18.36 -13.75
N TRP A 7 -13.86 -17.07 -13.60
CA TRP A 7 -14.61 -16.00 -14.23
C TRP A 7 -14.68 -16.12 -15.75
N VAL A 8 -13.58 -16.48 -16.41
CA VAL A 8 -13.57 -16.72 -17.87
C VAL A 8 -14.50 -17.88 -18.26
N THR A 9 -14.64 -18.88 -17.40
CA THR A 9 -15.54 -20.04 -17.63
C THR A 9 -17.00 -19.67 -17.40
N ASN A 10 -17.30 -18.78 -16.46
CA ASN A 10 -18.65 -18.47 -15.97
C ASN A 10 -19.11 -17.03 -16.27
N ILE A 11 -18.56 -16.39 -17.31
CA ILE A 11 -18.70 -14.95 -17.57
C ILE A 11 -20.16 -14.47 -17.75
N SER A 12 -21.06 -15.35 -18.18
CA SER A 12 -22.48 -15.02 -18.40
C SER A 12 -23.30 -14.91 -17.12
N THR A 13 -22.83 -15.51 -16.02
CA THR A 13 -23.56 -15.59 -14.75
C THR A 13 -22.78 -15.00 -13.57
N THR A 14 -21.49 -14.76 -13.73
CA THR A 14 -20.59 -14.37 -12.65
C THR A 14 -19.93 -13.03 -12.92
N PHE A 15 -20.08 -12.10 -11.98
CA PHE A 15 -19.30 -10.85 -11.94
C PHE A 15 -18.07 -11.04 -11.06
N TYR A 16 -16.89 -10.76 -11.58
CA TYR A 16 -15.64 -10.89 -10.81
C TYR A 16 -15.37 -9.63 -9.99
N ILE A 17 -15.41 -9.78 -8.67
CA ILE A 17 -15.09 -8.70 -7.73
C ILE A 17 -13.60 -8.78 -7.43
N ILE A 18 -12.81 -7.98 -8.15
CA ILE A 18 -11.38 -7.82 -7.86
C ILE A 18 -11.17 -7.00 -6.58
N GLY A 19 -10.19 -7.38 -5.78
CA GLY A 19 -9.95 -6.78 -4.46
C GLY A 19 -9.03 -5.55 -4.45
N THR A 20 -8.52 -5.10 -5.60
CA THR A 20 -7.52 -4.02 -5.64
C THR A 20 -7.52 -3.26 -6.97
N VAL A 21 -6.77 -2.15 -7.05
CA VAL A 21 -6.65 -1.27 -8.24
C VAL A 21 -5.73 -1.83 -9.33
N ALA A 22 -5.69 -3.15 -9.47
CA ALA A 22 -4.93 -3.86 -10.50
C ALA A 22 -5.89 -4.53 -11.50
N GLY A 23 -5.35 -5.29 -12.44
CA GLY A 23 -6.15 -5.99 -13.45
C GLY A 23 -6.51 -5.13 -14.66
N PRO A 24 -7.23 -5.71 -15.65
CA PRO A 24 -7.55 -5.00 -16.89
C PRO A 24 -8.54 -3.86 -16.65
N HIS A 25 -8.53 -2.85 -17.54
CA HIS A 25 -9.62 -1.87 -17.58
C HIS A 25 -10.97 -2.61 -17.73
N PRO A 26 -12.03 -2.21 -16.98
CA PRO A 26 -12.17 -1.00 -16.17
C PRO A 26 -11.78 -1.12 -14.69
N TYR A 27 -11.27 -2.26 -14.24
CA TYR A 27 -11.11 -2.55 -12.81
C TYR A 27 -10.25 -1.53 -12.02
N PRO A 28 -9.03 -1.13 -12.46
CA PRO A 28 -8.25 -0.14 -11.73
C PRO A 28 -9.00 1.17 -11.47
N MET A 29 -9.66 1.69 -12.51
CA MET A 29 -10.45 2.92 -12.46
C MET A 29 -11.65 2.76 -11.53
N MET A 30 -12.41 1.67 -11.70
CA MET A 30 -13.61 1.41 -10.90
C MET A 30 -13.29 1.28 -9.41
N VAL A 31 -12.24 0.51 -9.06
CA VAL A 31 -11.85 0.34 -7.66
C VAL A 31 -11.33 1.65 -7.06
N ARG A 32 -10.55 2.45 -7.81
CA ARG A 32 -10.13 3.78 -7.37
C ARG A 32 -11.35 4.66 -7.07
N ASP A 33 -12.30 4.73 -8.00
CA ASP A 33 -13.45 5.62 -7.86
C ASP A 33 -14.31 5.23 -6.65
N PHE A 34 -14.43 3.93 -6.35
CA PHE A 34 -15.10 3.48 -5.12
C PHE A 34 -14.30 3.76 -3.84
N GLN A 35 -12.97 3.85 -3.93
CA GLN A 35 -12.09 4.14 -2.80
C GLN A 35 -11.80 5.65 -2.62
N SER A 36 -12.13 6.50 -3.59
CA SER A 36 -11.77 7.93 -3.58
C SER A 36 -12.41 8.69 -2.42
N VAL A 37 -13.53 8.16 -1.90
CA VAL A 37 -14.22 8.68 -0.71
C VAL A 37 -13.26 8.89 0.46
N ILE A 38 -12.22 8.04 0.61
CA ILE A 38 -11.21 8.20 1.66
C ILE A 38 -10.49 9.55 1.54
N GLY A 39 -9.97 9.86 0.36
CA GLY A 39 -9.26 11.12 0.13
C GLY A 39 -10.20 12.32 0.14
N ASP A 40 -11.44 12.16 -0.33
CA ASP A 40 -12.45 13.23 -0.37
C ASP A 40 -12.84 13.65 1.06
N GLU A 41 -13.07 12.69 1.96
CA GLU A 41 -13.29 12.96 3.38
C GLU A 41 -12.09 13.65 4.02
N CYS A 42 -10.88 13.16 3.77
CA CYS A 42 -9.66 13.77 4.30
C CYS A 42 -9.49 15.22 3.84
N LYS A 43 -9.83 15.56 2.59
CA LYS A 43 -9.71 16.94 2.10
C LYS A 43 -10.63 17.93 2.83
N VAL A 44 -11.75 17.45 3.36
CA VAL A 44 -12.65 18.24 4.20
C VAL A 44 -12.11 18.31 5.63
N GLN A 45 -11.76 17.16 6.20
CA GLN A 45 -11.32 17.04 7.60
C GLN A 45 -10.01 17.78 7.88
N MET A 46 -9.05 17.76 6.95
CA MET A 46 -7.72 18.34 7.20
C MET A 46 -7.79 19.86 7.46
N PRO A 47 -8.42 20.70 6.60
CA PRO A 47 -8.63 22.11 6.92
C PRO A 47 -9.42 22.36 8.19
N GLU A 48 -10.42 21.53 8.52
CA GLU A 48 -11.20 21.66 9.75
C GLU A 48 -10.35 21.41 11.01
N MET A 49 -9.43 20.44 10.94
CA MET A 49 -8.59 20.04 12.07
C MET A 49 -7.35 20.92 12.24
N ILE A 50 -6.71 21.34 11.13
CA ILE A 50 -5.40 22.01 11.17
C ILE A 50 -5.34 23.33 10.38
N GLY A 51 -6.45 23.78 9.79
CA GLY A 51 -6.52 25.02 9.02
C GLY A 51 -5.89 24.97 7.62
N ARG A 52 -5.39 23.81 7.18
CA ARG A 52 -4.73 23.60 5.87
C ARG A 52 -4.75 22.13 5.43
N GLN A 53 -4.29 21.86 4.22
CA GLN A 53 -4.00 20.50 3.76
C GLN A 53 -2.67 19.98 4.36
N PRO A 54 -2.46 18.65 4.48
CA PRO A 54 -1.23 18.08 5.02
C PRO A 54 -0.03 18.35 4.10
N ASP A 55 1.20 18.25 4.64
CA ASP A 55 2.41 18.30 3.81
C ASP A 55 2.67 16.94 3.12
N TYR A 56 2.28 15.84 3.77
CA TYR A 56 2.46 14.47 3.30
C TYR A 56 1.18 13.65 3.47
N VAL A 57 0.87 12.80 2.48
CA VAL A 57 -0.15 11.75 2.56
C VAL A 57 0.53 10.41 2.33
N LEU A 58 0.46 9.52 3.32
CA LEU A 58 1.12 8.22 3.34
C LEU A 58 0.09 7.10 3.33
N ALA A 59 0.38 6.03 2.58
CA ALA A 59 -0.43 4.82 2.57
C ALA A 59 0.41 3.60 2.19
N CYS A 60 0.05 2.42 2.70
CA CYS A 60 0.69 1.17 2.33
C CYS A 60 0.24 0.71 0.94
N VAL A 61 1.15 0.12 0.16
CA VAL A 61 0.93 -0.29 -1.23
C VAL A 61 1.27 -1.78 -1.40
N GLY A 62 0.24 -2.62 -1.38
CA GLY A 62 0.28 -3.95 -2.01
C GLY A 62 -0.21 -3.81 -3.45
N GLY A 63 -1.45 -4.23 -3.73
CA GLY A 63 -2.10 -3.91 -5.02
C GLY A 63 -2.42 -2.42 -5.21
N GLY A 64 -2.63 -1.68 -4.11
CA GLY A 64 -2.66 -0.20 -4.08
C GLY A 64 -4.02 0.46 -3.81
N SER A 65 -5.12 -0.29 -3.58
CA SER A 65 -6.46 0.30 -3.52
C SER A 65 -6.65 1.38 -2.44
N ASN A 66 -6.22 1.10 -1.21
CA ASN A 66 -6.31 2.08 -0.11
C ASN A 66 -5.46 3.35 -0.41
N ALA A 67 -4.28 3.16 -1.00
CA ALA A 67 -3.36 4.24 -1.31
C ALA A 67 -3.90 5.11 -2.45
N MET A 68 -4.40 4.49 -3.52
CA MET A 68 -5.03 5.23 -4.60
C MET A 68 -6.30 5.94 -4.14
N GLY A 69 -7.10 5.33 -3.26
CA GLY A 69 -8.29 5.94 -2.67
C GLY A 69 -7.99 7.24 -1.92
N ILE A 70 -6.94 7.25 -1.10
CA ILE A 70 -6.54 8.47 -0.40
C ILE A 70 -5.75 9.43 -1.30
N PHE A 71 -4.95 8.95 -2.26
CA PHE A 71 -4.12 9.80 -3.12
C PHE A 71 -4.90 10.52 -4.20
N TYR A 72 -5.91 9.87 -4.80
CA TYR A 72 -6.57 10.36 -6.01
C TYR A 72 -7.10 11.80 -5.85
N PRO A 73 -7.84 12.15 -4.78
CA PRO A 73 -8.30 13.53 -4.57
C PRO A 73 -7.19 14.55 -4.31
N TYR A 74 -6.00 14.09 -3.91
CA TYR A 74 -4.82 14.90 -3.64
C TYR A 74 -3.88 15.06 -4.84
N ILE A 75 -4.09 14.35 -5.96
CA ILE A 75 -3.23 14.45 -7.16
C ILE A 75 -3.09 15.91 -7.61
N ASP A 76 -4.19 16.66 -7.65
CA ASP A 76 -4.17 18.06 -8.10
C ASP A 76 -3.96 19.08 -6.95
N VAL A 77 -3.72 18.61 -5.73
CA VAL A 77 -3.48 19.50 -4.58
C VAL A 77 -1.98 19.85 -4.53
N PRO A 78 -1.61 21.12 -4.79
CA PRO A 78 -0.21 21.52 -4.86
C PRO A 78 0.46 21.40 -3.50
N ASN A 79 1.77 21.12 -3.51
CA ASN A 79 2.63 21.00 -2.33
C ASN A 79 2.32 19.83 -1.38
N VAL A 80 1.32 19.00 -1.67
CA VAL A 80 1.06 17.76 -0.92
C VAL A 80 1.86 16.61 -1.53
N ARG A 81 2.81 16.06 -0.75
CA ARG A 81 3.62 14.91 -1.17
C ARG A 81 2.86 13.62 -0.94
N LEU A 82 2.78 12.78 -1.97
CA LEU A 82 2.12 11.47 -1.91
C LEU A 82 3.21 10.41 -1.77
N VAL A 83 3.15 9.59 -0.72
CA VAL A 83 4.17 8.58 -0.44
C VAL A 83 3.54 7.21 -0.23
N GLY A 84 3.72 6.32 -1.22
CA GLY A 84 3.34 4.92 -1.11
C GLY A 84 4.42 4.11 -0.41
N VAL A 85 4.02 3.23 0.50
CA VAL A 85 4.96 2.39 1.27
C VAL A 85 4.75 0.93 0.89
N GLU A 86 5.72 0.33 0.21
CA GLU A 86 5.73 -1.09 -0.15
C GLU A 86 6.43 -1.93 0.93
N ALA A 87 6.21 -3.25 0.90
CA ALA A 87 6.84 -4.18 1.83
C ALA A 87 8.23 -4.61 1.32
N ALA A 88 9.24 -4.28 2.10
CA ALA A 88 10.62 -4.71 1.90
C ALA A 88 10.87 -6.14 2.42
N GLY A 89 9.87 -6.79 3.02
CA GLY A 89 9.98 -8.13 3.60
C GLY A 89 11.16 -8.24 4.57
N ARG A 90 12.03 -9.22 4.35
CA ARG A 90 13.27 -9.43 5.13
C ARG A 90 14.38 -8.42 4.81
N GLY A 91 14.14 -7.53 3.84
CA GLY A 91 15.01 -6.45 3.44
C GLY A 91 15.22 -6.39 1.94
N MET A 92 15.33 -5.18 1.38
CA MET A 92 15.46 -4.96 -0.08
C MET A 92 16.64 -5.68 -0.76
N LYS A 93 17.66 -6.10 -0.01
CA LYS A 93 18.86 -6.76 -0.55
C LYS A 93 18.77 -8.28 -0.59
N THR A 94 17.78 -8.88 0.07
CA THR A 94 17.67 -10.35 0.16
C THR A 94 16.96 -10.94 -1.05
N GLY A 95 16.15 -10.14 -1.76
CA GLY A 95 15.20 -10.62 -2.77
C GLY A 95 13.86 -11.06 -2.17
N ASP A 96 13.78 -11.28 -0.86
CA ASP A 96 12.57 -11.65 -0.14
C ASP A 96 11.76 -10.40 0.22
N HIS A 97 11.09 -9.80 -0.78
CA HIS A 97 10.25 -8.61 -0.62
C HIS A 97 9.10 -8.56 -1.64
N SER A 98 8.18 -7.63 -1.48
CA SER A 98 7.04 -7.38 -2.39
C SER A 98 7.02 -5.95 -2.95
N ALA A 99 8.17 -5.26 -2.93
CA ALA A 99 8.32 -3.88 -3.39
C ALA A 99 8.46 -3.73 -4.92
N ALA A 100 7.34 -3.89 -5.64
CA ALA A 100 7.28 -3.87 -7.10
C ALA A 100 7.68 -2.53 -7.72
N LEU A 101 7.33 -1.39 -7.13
CA LEU A 101 7.72 -0.06 -7.62
C LEU A 101 9.15 0.28 -7.25
N CYS A 102 9.66 -0.16 -6.10
CA CYS A 102 11.03 0.11 -5.68
C CYS A 102 12.08 -0.73 -6.42
N ALA A 103 11.79 -2.01 -6.72
CA ALA A 103 12.76 -2.95 -7.28
C ALA A 103 12.33 -3.66 -8.57
N GLY A 104 11.05 -3.58 -8.92
CA GLY A 104 10.50 -4.25 -10.10
C GLY A 104 10.81 -3.55 -11.42
N LYS A 105 10.32 -4.17 -12.50
CA LYS A 105 10.46 -3.67 -13.87
C LYS A 105 9.08 -3.63 -14.55
N PRO A 106 8.87 -2.76 -15.56
CA PRO A 106 7.65 -2.79 -16.34
C PRO A 106 7.43 -4.16 -17.02
N GLY A 107 6.20 -4.66 -16.96
CA GLY A 107 5.77 -5.88 -17.64
C GLY A 107 4.25 -6.01 -17.63
N VAL A 108 3.73 -7.20 -17.94
CA VAL A 108 2.29 -7.46 -17.99
C VAL A 108 1.95 -8.59 -17.02
N LEU A 109 1.07 -8.31 -16.06
CA LEU A 109 0.60 -9.27 -15.07
C LEU A 109 -0.91 -9.06 -14.88
N HIS A 110 -1.66 -10.15 -14.77
CA HIS A 110 -3.10 -10.13 -14.48
C HIS A 110 -3.96 -9.19 -15.35
N GLY A 111 -3.53 -8.91 -16.60
CA GLY A 111 -4.30 -8.10 -17.54
C GLY A 111 -3.99 -6.59 -17.55
N ASN A 112 -2.99 -6.12 -16.79
CA ASN A 112 -2.46 -4.75 -16.91
C ASN A 112 -0.96 -4.70 -17.17
N ARG A 113 -0.52 -3.65 -17.87
CA ARG A 113 0.88 -3.27 -17.97
C ARG A 113 1.25 -2.39 -16.78
N THR A 114 2.21 -2.82 -15.98
CA THR A 114 2.57 -2.17 -14.70
C THR A 114 4.00 -2.54 -14.28
N TYR A 115 4.46 -2.04 -13.14
CA TYR A 115 5.65 -2.56 -12.47
C TYR A 115 5.34 -3.89 -11.77
N LEU A 116 6.24 -4.86 -11.93
CA LEU A 116 6.20 -6.12 -11.20
C LEU A 116 7.60 -6.68 -10.93
N LEU A 117 7.67 -7.56 -9.95
CA LEU A 117 8.84 -8.36 -9.63
C LEU A 117 8.89 -9.56 -10.56
N GLN A 118 9.97 -9.64 -11.35
CA GLN A 118 10.21 -10.69 -12.31
C GLN A 118 11.70 -10.96 -12.44
N ASP A 119 12.05 -12.20 -12.78
CA ASP A 119 13.41 -12.61 -13.06
C ASP A 119 13.90 -12.10 -14.44
N GLU A 120 15.14 -12.45 -14.81
CA GLU A 120 15.73 -12.05 -16.09
C GLU A 120 15.01 -12.64 -17.32
N ASN A 121 14.26 -13.73 -17.13
CA ASN A 121 13.48 -14.40 -18.17
C ASN A 121 12.02 -13.89 -18.23
N GLY A 122 11.67 -12.88 -17.41
CA GLY A 122 10.31 -12.35 -17.31
C GLY A 122 9.33 -13.26 -16.59
N GLN A 123 9.82 -14.25 -15.82
CA GLN A 123 8.98 -15.05 -14.94
C GLN A 123 8.67 -14.27 -13.66
N ILE A 124 7.44 -14.38 -13.16
CA ILE A 124 7.02 -13.71 -11.93
C ILE A 124 7.86 -14.23 -10.76
N ALA A 125 8.51 -13.32 -10.04
CA ALA A 125 9.30 -13.67 -8.88
C ALA A 125 8.39 -14.00 -7.68
N GLU A 126 8.84 -14.92 -6.83
CA GLU A 126 8.23 -15.12 -5.51
C GLU A 126 8.44 -13.88 -4.64
N THR A 127 7.47 -13.60 -3.77
CA THR A 127 7.49 -12.44 -2.89
C THR A 127 7.46 -12.83 -1.44
N HIS A 128 7.78 -11.86 -0.58
CA HIS A 128 7.67 -12.02 0.86
C HIS A 128 7.19 -10.74 1.53
N SER A 129 6.32 -10.90 2.51
CA SER A 129 6.02 -9.92 3.56
C SER A 129 5.41 -10.64 4.75
N VAL A 130 5.64 -10.13 5.96
CA VAL A 130 4.88 -10.54 7.15
C VAL A 130 3.39 -10.21 7.03
N SER A 131 3.03 -9.26 6.15
CA SER A 131 1.66 -8.83 5.89
C SER A 131 1.11 -9.48 4.62
N ALA A 132 0.16 -10.40 4.78
CA ALA A 132 -0.45 -11.09 3.65
C ALA A 132 -1.11 -10.16 2.62
N GLY A 133 -1.67 -9.02 3.04
CA GLY A 133 -2.27 -8.03 2.13
C GLY A 133 -1.25 -7.22 1.31
N MET A 134 0.04 -7.31 1.64
CA MET A 134 1.13 -6.66 0.90
C MET A 134 1.93 -7.64 0.03
N ASP A 135 1.75 -8.94 0.21
CA ASP A 135 2.48 -9.99 -0.49
C ASP A 135 1.96 -10.21 -1.92
N TYR A 136 2.21 -9.23 -2.78
CA TYR A 136 1.79 -9.23 -4.19
C TYR A 136 2.96 -8.78 -5.09
N PRO A 137 3.30 -9.52 -6.16
CA PRO A 137 4.46 -9.19 -7.02
C PRO A 137 4.26 -8.02 -7.96
N GLY A 138 3.05 -7.46 -8.06
CA GLY A 138 2.75 -6.35 -8.96
C GLY A 138 2.16 -5.15 -8.22
N VAL A 139 1.66 -4.19 -8.99
CA VAL A 139 0.97 -3.01 -8.44
C VAL A 139 -0.06 -2.48 -9.43
N GLY A 140 -1.05 -1.72 -8.96
CA GLY A 140 -2.00 -1.02 -9.84
C GLY A 140 -1.30 -0.10 -10.86
N PRO A 141 -1.77 -0.01 -12.11
CA PRO A 141 -1.06 0.71 -13.17
C PRO A 141 -1.05 2.24 -12.97
N GLU A 142 -2.02 2.78 -12.23
CA GLU A 142 -2.05 4.22 -11.91
C GLU A 142 -0.98 4.60 -10.88
N HIS A 143 -0.57 3.68 -10.00
CA HIS A 143 0.60 3.90 -9.14
C HIS A 143 1.90 3.96 -9.95
N ALA A 144 2.05 3.09 -10.96
CA ALA A 144 3.17 3.14 -11.89
C ALA A 144 3.23 4.50 -12.62
N TRP A 145 2.09 5.00 -13.10
CA TRP A 145 2.01 6.33 -13.71
C TRP A 145 2.36 7.45 -12.72
N LEU A 146 1.87 7.39 -11.48
CA LEU A 146 2.21 8.38 -10.45
C LEU A 146 3.70 8.38 -10.10
N LYS A 147 4.36 7.21 -10.12
CA LYS A 147 5.82 7.10 -9.95
C LYS A 147 6.55 7.77 -11.12
N ASP A 148 6.21 7.39 -12.35
CA ASP A 148 6.94 7.81 -13.55
C ASP A 148 6.76 9.31 -13.85
N SER A 149 5.60 9.87 -13.48
CA SER A 149 5.34 11.31 -13.55
C SER A 149 6.00 12.11 -12.43
N GLY A 150 6.57 11.45 -11.41
CA GLY A 150 7.11 12.09 -10.21
C GLY A 150 6.06 12.66 -9.28
N ARG A 151 4.77 12.35 -9.49
CA ARG A 151 3.68 12.86 -8.64
C ARG A 151 3.65 12.16 -7.28
N ALA A 152 3.98 10.87 -7.22
CA ALA A 152 4.10 10.13 -5.98
C ALA A 152 5.48 9.48 -5.84
N GLU A 153 5.95 9.40 -4.61
CA GLU A 153 7.18 8.73 -4.22
C GLU A 153 6.84 7.37 -3.62
N TYR A 154 7.71 6.37 -3.82
CA TYR A 154 7.52 5.04 -3.27
C TYR A 154 8.76 4.60 -2.52
N VAL A 155 8.54 4.12 -1.30
CA VAL A 155 9.56 3.68 -0.36
C VAL A 155 9.21 2.29 0.15
N ALA A 156 10.15 1.61 0.79
CA ALA A 156 9.94 0.26 1.31
C ALA A 156 10.28 0.16 2.80
N ILE A 157 9.48 -0.62 3.53
CA ILE A 157 9.63 -0.88 4.97
C ILE A 157 9.77 -2.38 5.22
N SER A 158 10.71 -2.78 6.07
CA SER A 158 10.91 -4.20 6.41
C SER A 158 9.86 -4.71 7.39
N ASP A 159 9.75 -6.03 7.46
CA ASP A 159 8.86 -6.72 8.40
C ASP A 159 9.16 -6.31 9.85
N ASP A 160 10.43 -6.23 10.24
CA ASP A 160 10.84 -5.80 11.59
C ASP A 160 10.40 -4.38 11.93
N ASP A 161 10.53 -3.45 10.97
CA ASP A 161 10.10 -2.07 11.15
C ASP A 161 8.57 -1.96 11.27
N ALA A 162 7.84 -2.73 10.45
CA ALA A 162 6.38 -2.78 10.49
C ALA A 162 5.87 -3.38 11.81
N LEU A 163 6.46 -4.49 12.28
CA LEU A 163 6.14 -5.11 13.57
C LEU A 163 6.42 -4.17 14.73
N LYS A 164 7.55 -3.46 14.69
CA LYS A 164 7.85 -2.43 15.71
C LYS A 164 6.79 -1.33 15.72
N ALA A 165 6.42 -0.80 14.56
CA ALA A 165 5.41 0.25 14.44
C ALA A 165 4.02 -0.23 14.89
N PHE A 166 3.66 -1.48 14.60
CA PHE A 166 2.45 -2.13 15.12
C PHE A 166 2.41 -2.07 16.65
N HIS A 167 3.47 -2.53 17.32
CA HIS A 167 3.55 -2.53 18.79
C HIS A 167 3.56 -1.14 19.39
N ASP A 168 4.29 -0.21 18.78
CA ASP A 168 4.36 1.17 19.26
C ASP A 168 2.99 1.85 19.16
N CYS A 169 2.27 1.66 18.04
CA CYS A 169 0.91 2.19 17.87
C CYS A 169 -0.06 1.62 18.93
N CYS A 170 0.01 0.32 19.21
CA CYS A 170 -0.79 -0.31 20.26
C CYS A 170 -0.49 0.28 21.65
N ARG A 171 0.79 0.49 21.97
CA ARG A 171 1.22 0.92 23.31
C ARG A 171 1.04 2.41 23.56
N ILE A 172 1.24 3.23 22.53
CA ILE A 172 1.24 4.70 22.64
C ILE A 172 -0.17 5.24 22.41
N GLU A 173 -0.85 4.77 21.37
CA GLU A 173 -2.14 5.33 20.93
C GLU A 173 -3.34 4.44 21.30
N GLY A 174 -3.11 3.21 21.77
CA GLY A 174 -4.20 2.27 22.08
C GLY A 174 -4.95 1.77 20.85
N ILE A 175 -4.36 1.91 19.66
CA ILE A 175 -4.94 1.46 18.38
C ILE A 175 -4.20 0.21 17.93
N ILE A 176 -4.93 -0.80 17.49
CA ILE A 176 -4.37 -2.03 16.92
C ILE A 176 -4.42 -1.92 15.39
N PRO A 177 -3.35 -1.43 14.71
CA PRO A 177 -3.36 -1.29 13.26
C PRO A 177 -3.20 -2.66 12.57
N ALA A 178 -3.68 -2.79 11.35
CA ALA A 178 -3.31 -3.93 10.51
C ALA A 178 -1.80 -3.90 10.21
N LEU A 179 -1.18 -5.07 9.98
CA LEU A 179 0.23 -5.13 9.59
C LEU A 179 0.51 -4.38 8.29
N GLU A 180 -0.46 -4.34 7.36
CA GLU A 180 -0.42 -3.53 6.15
C GLU A 180 -0.24 -2.04 6.51
N SER A 181 -1.15 -1.49 7.33
CA SER A 181 -1.13 -0.09 7.75
C SER A 181 0.12 0.26 8.56
N SER A 182 0.63 -0.71 9.32
CA SER A 182 1.83 -0.55 10.15
C SER A 182 3.07 -0.22 9.32
N HIS A 183 3.13 -0.61 8.05
CA HIS A 183 4.20 -0.18 7.14
C HIS A 183 4.18 1.33 6.92
N ALA A 184 3.00 1.91 6.69
CA ALA A 184 2.85 3.36 6.51
C ALA A 184 3.20 4.13 7.80
N VAL A 185 2.78 3.60 8.96
CA VAL A 185 3.14 4.14 10.28
C VAL A 185 4.66 4.08 10.51
N ALA A 186 5.30 2.93 10.22
CA ALA A 186 6.74 2.77 10.38
C ALA A 186 7.52 3.78 9.54
N TYR A 187 7.12 4.00 8.29
CA TYR A 187 7.75 5.02 7.45
C TYR A 187 7.54 6.43 8.01
N ALA A 188 6.33 6.76 8.48
CA ALA A 188 6.06 8.05 9.11
C ALA A 188 6.96 8.29 10.34
N CYS A 189 7.18 7.27 11.18
CA CYS A 189 8.10 7.34 12.32
C CYS A 189 9.56 7.59 11.92
N LYS A 190 9.98 7.13 10.73
CA LYS A 190 11.31 7.43 10.17
C LYS A 190 11.38 8.82 9.53
N LEU A 191 10.30 9.24 8.88
CA LEU A 191 10.22 10.52 8.17
C LEU A 191 10.11 11.70 9.14
N ALA A 192 9.21 11.64 10.12
CA ALA A 192 8.90 12.76 11.00
C ALA A 192 10.12 13.40 11.68
N PRO A 193 11.11 12.66 12.22
CA PRO A 193 12.31 13.26 12.83
C PRO A 193 13.20 14.04 11.87
N THR A 194 13.04 13.83 10.55
CA THR A 194 13.80 14.56 9.51
C THR A 194 13.13 15.87 9.08
N LEU A 195 11.90 16.11 9.53
CA LEU A 195 11.09 17.26 9.15
C LEU A 195 11.12 18.34 10.25
N SER A 196 10.77 19.56 9.86
CA SER A 196 10.47 20.61 10.83
C SER A 196 9.17 20.30 11.58
N LYS A 197 9.07 20.76 12.83
CA LYS A 197 7.94 20.43 13.74
C LYS A 197 6.57 20.92 13.28
N ASP A 198 6.53 21.85 12.32
CA ASP A 198 5.31 22.40 11.72
C ASP A 198 4.75 21.52 10.60
N LYS A 199 5.49 20.50 10.14
CA LYS A 199 5.05 19.60 9.07
C LYS A 199 4.01 18.60 9.56
N VAL A 200 2.98 18.39 8.73
CA VAL A 200 1.88 17.46 9.02
C VAL A 200 1.90 16.28 8.06
N ILE A 201 1.82 15.08 8.63
CA ILE A 201 1.75 13.81 7.91
C ILE A 201 0.38 13.20 8.16
N LEU A 202 -0.39 13.00 7.09
CA LEU A 202 -1.63 12.22 7.09
C LEU A 202 -1.30 10.78 6.70
N ILE A 203 -1.73 9.80 7.49
CA ILE A 203 -1.49 8.37 7.24
C ILE A 203 -2.84 7.67 7.06
N ASN A 204 -2.99 6.89 5.99
CA ASN A 204 -4.15 6.02 5.83
C ASN A 204 -3.99 4.75 6.69
N LEU A 205 -4.72 4.68 7.81
CA LEU A 205 -4.86 3.47 8.61
C LEU A 205 -5.87 2.53 7.94
N SER A 206 -5.39 1.84 6.90
CA SER A 206 -6.21 1.03 5.97
C SER A 206 -6.99 -0.13 6.61
N GLY A 207 -6.66 -0.56 7.83
CA GLY A 207 -7.41 -1.59 8.53
C GLY A 207 -7.01 -1.77 9.99
N ARG A 208 -7.81 -2.56 10.70
CA ARG A 208 -7.56 -3.00 12.07
C ARG A 208 -6.81 -4.33 12.11
N GLY A 209 -5.97 -4.52 13.13
CA GLY A 209 -5.06 -5.65 13.24
C GLY A 209 -5.61 -6.91 13.90
N ASP A 210 -6.91 -7.01 14.20
CA ASP A 210 -7.48 -8.21 14.84
C ASP A 210 -7.14 -9.51 14.10
N LYS A 211 -7.08 -9.46 12.76
CA LYS A 211 -6.71 -10.58 11.89
C LYS A 211 -5.24 -11.01 12.00
N ASP A 212 -4.38 -10.11 12.46
CA ASP A 212 -2.93 -10.27 12.43
C ASP A 212 -2.36 -10.80 13.77
N MET A 213 -3.20 -11.02 14.79
CA MET A 213 -2.74 -11.33 16.15
C MET A 213 -1.92 -12.61 16.23
N HIS A 214 -2.30 -13.64 15.48
CA HIS A 214 -1.52 -14.89 15.40
C HIS A 214 -0.17 -14.67 14.73
N THR A 215 -0.13 -13.96 13.61
CA THR A 215 1.11 -13.65 12.88
C THR A 215 2.06 -12.83 13.75
N VAL A 216 1.55 -11.83 14.47
CA VAL A 216 2.33 -11.03 15.41
C VAL A 216 2.86 -11.90 16.54
N ALA A 217 2.02 -12.72 17.17
CA ALA A 217 2.44 -13.58 18.29
C ALA A 217 3.53 -14.58 17.89
N GLN A 218 3.45 -15.13 16.68
CA GLN A 218 4.49 -16.00 16.11
C GLN A 218 5.78 -15.23 15.83
N ALA A 219 5.69 -14.05 15.22
CA ALA A 219 6.86 -13.23 14.91
C ALA A 219 7.60 -12.73 16.16
N THR A 220 6.88 -12.51 17.27
CA THR A 220 7.46 -12.04 18.54
C THR A 220 7.84 -13.16 19.51
N GLY A 221 7.64 -14.44 19.12
CA GLY A 221 7.91 -15.59 19.99
C GLY A 221 7.03 -15.64 21.24
N SER A 222 5.83 -15.06 21.17
CA SER A 222 4.87 -15.02 22.29
C SER A 222 3.92 -16.24 22.31
N GLU A 223 3.96 -17.09 21.29
CA GLU A 223 3.46 -18.47 21.34
C GLU A 223 4.59 -19.40 21.83
N GLY A 224 4.84 -19.39 23.14
CA GLY A 224 5.87 -20.20 23.81
C GLY A 224 5.68 -20.27 25.32
#